data_AF-A0A1H4G7X3-F1
#
_entry.id   AF-A0A1H4G7X3-F1
#
_cell.length_a   1.000
_cell.length_b   1.000
_cell.length_c   1.000
_cell.angle_alpha   90.00
_cell.angle_beta   90.00
_cell.angle_gamma   90.00
#
_symmetry.space_group_name_H-M   'P 1'
#
loop_
_entity.id
_entity.type
_entity.pdbx_description
1 polymer ?
#
loop_
_entity_poly.entity_id
_entity_poly.type
_entity_poly.pdbx_seq_one_letter_code
_entity_poly.pdbx_strand_id
1 'polypeptide(L)' 'MNRSIQAEGTFGVMKWDKSYKRAFRKGLESVILEFTLISCGFNLYKYHN' A
#
# COMPACT_ATOMS: atom_id res chain seq x y z
N MET A 1 8.44 18.25 -3.49
CA MET A 1 8.26 16.78 -3.39
C MET A 1 6.99 16.41 -4.14
N ASN A 2 7.08 15.69 -5.26
CA ASN A 2 5.87 15.29 -5.99
C ASN A 2 5.11 14.21 -5.19
N ARG A 3 3.78 14.29 -5.16
CA ARG A 3 2.94 13.28 -4.50
C ARG A 3 2.77 12.03 -5.36
N SER A 4 2.72 12.19 -6.68
CA SER A 4 2.65 11.10 -7.65
C SER A 4 3.83 10.14 -7.53
N ILE A 5 5.06 10.67 -7.49
CA ILE A 5 6.28 9.84 -7.37
C ILE A 5 6.33 9.06 -6.05
N GLN A 6 5.78 9.61 -4.96
CA GLN A 6 5.72 8.92 -3.66
C GLN A 6 4.70 7.77 -3.68
N ALA A 7 3.57 7.98 -4.34
CA ALA A 7 2.55 6.95 -4.50
C ALA A 7 3.09 5.78 -5.33
N GLU A 8 3.79 6.06 -6.44
CA GLU A 8 4.42 5.04 -7.28
C GLU A 8 5.51 4.25 -6.53
N GLY A 9 6.40 4.94 -5.82
CA GLY A 9 7.43 4.28 -5.00
C GLY A 9 6.84 3.39 -3.90
N THR A 10 5.79 3.87 -3.22
CA THR A 10 5.08 3.10 -2.19
C THR A 10 4.41 1.86 -2.80
N PHE A 11 3.81 1.99 -3.98
CA PHE A 11 3.18 0.88 -4.67
C PHE A 11 4.21 -0.18 -5.14
N GLY A 12 5.39 0.26 -5.59
CA GLY A 12 6.51 -0.63 -5.92
C GLY A 12 6.97 -1.46 -4.73
N VAL A 13 7.21 -0.83 -3.59
CA VAL A 13 7.59 -1.50 -2.33
C VAL A 13 6.49 -2.46 -1.86
N MET A 14 5.23 -2.03 -1.92
CA MET A 14 4.10 -2.86 -1.50
C MET A 14 3.98 -4.15 -2.35
N LYS A 15 4.14 -4.06 -3.67
CA LYS A 15 4.06 -5.25 -4.54
C LYS A 15 5.29 -6.16 -4.44
N TRP A 16 6.49 -5.59 -4.29
CA TRP A 16 7.74 -6.35 -4.32
C TRP A 16 8.16 -6.87 -2.95
N ASP A 17 8.23 -6.02 -1.93
CA ASP A 17 8.77 -6.39 -0.61
C ASP A 17 7.74 -7.07 0.29
N LYS A 18 6.45 -6.82 0.09
CA LYS A 18 5.38 -7.40 0.91
C LYS A 18 4.64 -8.55 0.23
N SER A 19 5.13 -9.03 -0.92
CA SER A 19 4.50 -10.12 -1.70
C SER A 19 3.02 -9.89 -2.04
N TYR A 20 2.59 -8.62 -2.08
CA TYR A 20 1.22 -8.26 -2.43
C TYR A 20 1.00 -8.40 -3.94
N LYS A 21 0.65 -9.61 -4.37
CA LYS A 21 0.51 -9.97 -5.80
C LYS A 21 -0.85 -9.56 -6.38
N ARG A 22 -1.93 -9.68 -5.60
CA ARG A 22 -3.30 -9.37 -6.01
C ARG A 22 -4.15 -9.00 -4.78
N ALA A 23 -5.24 -8.27 -5.00
CA ALA A 23 -6.23 -8.06 -3.97
C ALA A 23 -6.85 -9.39 -3.52
N PHE A 24 -6.95 -9.60 -2.21
CA PHE A 24 -7.51 -10.81 -1.64
C PHE A 24 -9.01 -10.72 -1.46
N ARG A 25 -9.53 -9.53 -1.15
CA ARG A 25 -10.96 -9.28 -1.00
C ARG A 25 -11.65 -9.06 -2.35
N LYS A 26 -12.96 -9.34 -2.38
CA LYS A 26 -13.84 -9.11 -3.53
C LYS A 26 -14.75 -7.91 -3.25
N GLY A 27 -15.10 -7.16 -4.30
CA GLY A 27 -15.94 -5.96 -4.20
C GLY A 27 -15.11 -4.69 -3.94
N LEU A 28 -15.51 -3.60 -4.58
CA LEU A 28 -14.73 -2.35 -4.63
C LEU A 28 -14.42 -1.80 -3.23
N GLU A 29 -15.43 -1.71 -2.36
CA GLU A 29 -15.25 -1.19 -1.00
C GLU A 29 -14.27 -2.02 -0.17
N SER A 30 -14.35 -3.34 -0.30
CA SER A 30 -13.46 -4.24 0.44
C SER A 30 -12.01 -4.16 -0.05
N VAL A 31 -11.82 -3.97 -1.36
CA VAL A 31 -10.50 -3.73 -1.97
C VAL A 31 -9.95 -2.37 -1.53
N ILE A 32 -10.79 -1.32 -1.49
CA ILE A 32 -10.39 -0.01 -0.96
C ILE A 32 -9.91 -0.14 0.48
N LEU A 33 -10.70 -0.82 1.34
CA LEU A 33 -10.32 -1.05 2.74
C LEU A 33 -8.98 -1.79 2.87
N GLU A 34 -8.74 -2.80 2.03
CA GLU A 34 -7.48 -3.55 2.00
C GLU A 34 -6.29 -2.64 1.67
N PHE A 35 -6.39 -1.88 0.58
CA PHE A 35 -5.37 -0.93 0.16
C PHE A 35 -5.12 0.17 1.20
N THR A 36 -6.18 0.69 1.84
CA THR A 36 -6.06 1.71 2.89
C THR A 36 -5.30 1.16 4.10
N LEU A 37 -5.64 -0.02 4.59
CA LEU A 37 -4.96 -0.63 5.74
C LEU A 37 -3.48 -0.90 5.46
N ILE A 38 -3.15 -1.43 4.28
CA ILE A 38 -1.76 -1.68 3.90
C ILE A 38 -0.98 -0.36 3.81
N SER A 39 -1.58 0.68 3.23
CA SER A 39 -0.97 2.01 3.13
C SER A 39 -0.73 2.64 4.51
N CYS A 40 -1.68 2.50 5.43
CA CYS A 40 -1.52 2.93 6.82
C CYS A 40 -0.37 2.18 7.51
N GLY A 41 -0.31 0.85 7.38
CA GLY A 41 0.76 0.03 7.95
C GLY A 41 2.15 0.40 7.40
N PHE A 42 2.24 0.69 6.09
CA PHE A 42 3.47 1.17 5.47
C PHE A 42 3.92 2.53 6.01
N ASN A 43 2.99 3.46 6.19
CA ASN A 43 3.31 4.76 6.78
C ASN A 43 3.75 4.63 8.23
N LEU A 44 3.09 3.80 9.04
CA LEU A 44 3.49 3.55 10.43
C LEU A 44 4.88 2.92 10.52
N TYR A 45 5.22 2.00 9.62
CA TYR A 45 6.56 1.40 9.56
C TYR A 45 7.67 2.45 9.35
N LYS A 46 7.40 3.51 8.57
CA LYS A 46 8.35 4.62 8.38
C LYS A 46 8.54 5.51 9.62
N TYR A 47 7.59 5.52 10.55
CA TYR A 47 7.72 6.32 11.78
C TYR A 47 8.56 5.63 12.86
N HIS A 48 8.77 4.32 12.74
CA HIS A 48 9.49 3.49 13.72
C HIS A 48 10.88 3.04 13.24
N ASN A 49 11.37 3.58 12.13
CA ASN A 49 12.63 3.22 11.48
C ASN A 49 13.33 4.49 11.00
#